data_AF-A7T4E1-F1
#
_entry.id   AF-A7T4E1-F1
#
_cell.length_a   1.000
_cell.length_b   1.000
_cell.length_c   1.000
_cell.angle_alpha   90.00
_cell.angle_beta   90.00
_cell.angle_gamma   90.00
#
_symmetry.space_group_name_H-M   'P 1'
#
loop_
_entity.id
_entity.type
_entity.pdbx_description
1 polymer ?
#
loop_
_entity_poly.entity_id
_entity_poly.type
_entity_poly.pdbx_seq_one_letter_code
_entity_poly.pdbx_strand_id
1 'polypeptide(L)'
;MDDISVKKREIERKLNQEQMILKFLKESLKKSDTITGNMLDILSSFESRIHKLEDTIVPVHKETVDLQRRQANIDKSLSALDHVISYHHVYANTEHIIRDTPTGHLDVYIKNLERVLDAIEFFSQNNPNCLEMTHL
;
A
#
# COMPACT_ATOMS: atom_id res chain seq x y z
N MET A 1 52.80 -73.04 -6.18
CA MET A 1 53.46 -71.75 -5.87
C MET A 1 52.92 -70.62 -6.76
N ASP A 2 52.64 -70.88 -8.05
CA ASP A 2 52.08 -69.87 -8.98
C ASP A 2 50.69 -69.34 -8.60
N ASP A 3 49.77 -70.18 -8.14
CA ASP A 3 48.38 -69.79 -7.86
C ASP A 3 48.24 -68.76 -6.71
N ILE A 4 49.15 -68.82 -5.73
CA ILE A 4 49.21 -67.84 -4.62
C ILE A 4 49.73 -66.48 -5.13
N SER A 5 50.69 -66.50 -6.07
CA SER A 5 51.26 -65.29 -6.67
C SER A 5 50.23 -64.56 -7.54
N VAL A 6 49.41 -65.32 -8.29
CA VAL A 6 48.30 -64.78 -9.09
C VAL A 6 47.24 -64.14 -8.19
N LYS A 7 46.79 -64.84 -7.13
CA LYS A 7 45.84 -64.27 -6.16
C LYS A 7 46.36 -63.01 -5.47
N LYS A 8 47.65 -62.99 -5.11
CA LYS A 8 48.28 -61.80 -4.51
C LYS A 8 48.23 -60.59 -5.45
N ARG A 9 48.57 -60.77 -6.73
CA ARG A 9 48.45 -59.71 -7.75
C ARG A 9 47.02 -59.23 -7.95
N GLU A 10 46.04 -60.14 -7.94
CA GLU A 10 44.64 -59.75 -8.09
C GLU A 10 44.15 -58.92 -6.89
N ILE A 11 44.55 -59.29 -5.68
CA ILE A 11 44.24 -58.53 -4.45
C ILE A 11 44.89 -57.14 -4.51
N GLU A 12 46.17 -57.03 -4.91
CA GLU A 12 46.82 -55.73 -5.11
C GLU A 12 46.11 -54.87 -6.17
N ARG A 13 45.66 -55.49 -7.26
CA ARG A 13 44.92 -54.77 -8.31
C ARG A 13 43.60 -54.23 -7.76
N LYS A 14 42.83 -55.05 -7.04
CA LYS A 14 41.58 -54.63 -6.40
C LYS A 14 41.81 -53.55 -5.35
N LEU A 15 42.84 -53.69 -4.52
CA LEU A 15 43.19 -52.69 -3.51
C LEU A 15 43.52 -51.33 -4.13
N ASN A 16 44.33 -51.31 -5.20
CA ASN A 16 44.63 -50.08 -5.93
C ASN A 16 43.38 -49.45 -6.55
N GLN A 17 42.46 -50.29 -7.06
CA GLN A 17 41.21 -49.84 -7.64
C GLN A 17 40.28 -49.23 -6.58
N GLU A 18 40.14 -49.87 -5.42
CA GLU A 18 39.40 -49.35 -4.27
C GLU A 18 40.01 -48.05 -3.74
N GLN A 19 41.34 -47.94 -3.66
CA GLN A 19 42.02 -46.70 -3.26
C GLN A 19 41.74 -45.54 -4.23
N MET A 20 41.72 -45.81 -5.54
CA MET A 20 41.35 -44.82 -6.56
C MET A 20 39.90 -44.36 -6.41
N ILE A 21 38.97 -45.30 -6.23
CA ILE A 21 37.54 -45.01 -6.03
C ILE A 21 37.33 -44.18 -4.76
N LEU A 22 37.97 -44.57 -3.65
CA LEU A 22 37.89 -43.85 -2.39
C LEU A 22 38.41 -42.41 -2.52
N LYS A 23 39.51 -42.22 -3.25
CA LYS A 23 40.07 -40.88 -3.50
C LYS A 23 39.06 -40.02 -4.29
N PHE A 24 38.50 -40.57 -5.36
CA PHE A 24 37.48 -39.88 -6.15
C PHE A 24 36.23 -39.52 -5.34
N LEU A 25 35.74 -40.43 -4.50
CA LEU A 25 34.60 -40.17 -3.63
C LEU A 25 34.89 -39.06 -2.61
N LYS A 26 36.08 -39.04 -2.01
CA LYS A 26 36.49 -37.96 -1.10
C LYS A 26 36.57 -36.60 -1.79
N GLU A 27 37.09 -36.56 -3.01
CA GLU A 27 37.14 -35.32 -3.81
C GLU A 27 35.73 -34.84 -4.19
N SER A 28 34.85 -35.77 -4.57
CA SER A 28 33.44 -35.47 -4.89
C SER A 28 32.68 -34.97 -3.67
N LEU A 29 32.88 -35.58 -2.50
CA LEU A 29 32.28 -35.14 -1.25
C LEU A 29 32.75 -33.73 -0.89
N LYS A 30 34.07 -33.47 -0.96
CA LYS A 30 34.63 -32.13 -0.71
C LYS A 30 34.05 -31.08 -1.65
N LYS A 31 33.85 -31.42 -2.92
CA LYS A 31 33.19 -30.53 -3.89
C LYS A 31 31.74 -30.25 -3.50
N SER A 32 31.01 -31.27 -3.06
CA SER A 32 29.63 -31.13 -2.58
C SER A 32 29.54 -30.26 -1.33
N ASP A 33 30.49 -30.40 -0.40
CA ASP A 33 30.57 -29.56 0.80
C ASP A 33 30.84 -28.09 0.45
N THR A 34 31.76 -27.83 -0.48
CA THR A 34 32.01 -26.46 -0.97
C THR A 34 30.76 -25.86 -1.63
N ILE A 35 30.03 -26.62 -2.45
CA ILE A 35 28.80 -26.13 -3.08
C ILE A 35 27.74 -25.81 -2.02
N THR A 36 27.59 -26.69 -1.03
CA THR A 36 26.65 -26.50 0.08
C THR A 36 27.01 -25.26 0.89
N GLY A 37 28.29 -25.05 1.20
CA GLY A 37 28.77 -23.85 1.89
C GLY A 37 28.44 -22.58 1.13
N ASN A 38 28.75 -22.54 -0.17
CA ASN A 38 28.42 -21.39 -1.01
C ASN A 38 26.90 -21.11 -1.04
N MET A 39 26.07 -22.15 -1.03
CA MET A 39 24.62 -22.00 -0.99
C MET A 39 24.16 -21.39 0.33
N LEU A 40 24.72 -21.84 1.46
CA LEU A 40 24.43 -21.27 2.78
C LEU A 40 24.83 -19.80 2.88
N ASP A 41 25.98 -19.43 2.29
CA ASP A 41 26.42 -18.03 2.26
C ASP A 41 25.45 -17.14 1.47
N ILE A 42 24.97 -17.63 0.32
CA ILE A 42 23.97 -16.94 -0.50
C ILE A 42 22.65 -16.79 0.27
N LEU A 43 22.17 -17.85 0.92
CA LEU A 43 20.93 -17.83 1.70
C LEU A 43 21.04 -16.87 2.89
N SER A 44 22.17 -16.88 3.60
CA SER A 44 22.42 -15.96 4.71
C SER A 44 22.42 -14.49 4.25
N SER A 45 22.98 -14.22 3.07
CA SER A 45 22.94 -12.90 2.44
C SER A 45 21.51 -12.47 2.09
N PHE A 46 20.70 -13.38 1.54
CA PHE A 46 19.29 -13.11 1.26
C PHE A 46 18.50 -12.83 2.54
N GLU A 47 18.68 -13.63 3.59
CA GLU A 47 18.03 -13.43 4.88
C GLU A 47 18.34 -12.05 5.45
N SER A 48 19.61 -11.64 5.47
CA SER A 48 20.02 -10.30 5.93
C SER A 48 19.37 -9.18 5.10
N ARG A 49 19.27 -9.35 3.78
CA ARG A 49 18.65 -8.35 2.89
C ARG A 49 17.14 -8.27 3.07
N ILE A 50 16.46 -9.40 3.28
CA ILE A 50 15.02 -9.46 3.55
C ILE A 50 14.73 -8.77 4.88
N HIS A 51 15.52 -9.04 5.92
CA HIS A 51 15.35 -8.40 7.22
C HIS A 51 15.49 -6.87 7.13
N LYS A 52 16.55 -6.37 6.46
CA LYS A 52 16.72 -4.93 6.22
C LYS A 52 15.57 -4.31 5.43
N LEU A 53 15.04 -5.04 4.46
CA LEU A 53 13.91 -4.59 3.66
C LEU A 53 12.65 -4.48 4.53
N GLU A 54 12.40 -5.47 5.40
CA GLU A 54 11.28 -5.45 6.34
C GLU A 54 11.37 -4.25 7.31
N ASP A 55 12.55 -4.04 7.91
CA ASP A 55 12.81 -2.89 8.78
C ASP A 55 12.56 -1.54 8.10
N THR A 56 12.74 -1.49 6.78
CA THR A 56 12.51 -0.29 5.97
C THR A 56 11.05 -0.15 5.52
N ILE A 57 10.40 -1.25 5.13
CA ILE A 57 9.03 -1.23 4.57
C ILE A 57 7.98 -0.98 5.65
N VAL A 58 8.11 -1.59 6.83
CA VAL A 58 7.13 -1.46 7.91
C VAL A 58 6.89 0.01 8.31
N PRO A 59 7.91 0.84 8.60
CA PRO A 59 7.69 2.24 8.94
C PRO A 59 7.11 3.04 7.77
N VAL A 60 7.57 2.81 6.53
CA VAL A 60 7.03 3.48 5.34
C VAL A 60 5.55 3.18 5.15
N HIS A 61 5.14 1.93 5.34
CA HIS A 61 3.74 1.54 5.25
C HIS A 61 2.90 2.24 6.32
N LYS A 62 3.40 2.28 7.57
CA LYS A 62 2.73 2.97 8.68
C LYS A 62 2.57 4.47 8.42
N GLU A 63 3.64 5.14 7.99
CA GLU A 63 3.58 6.56 7.63
C GLU A 63 2.63 6.82 6.46
N THR A 64 2.60 5.94 5.47
CA THR A 64 1.69 6.03 4.32
C THR A 64 0.22 5.94 4.78
N VAL A 65 -0.10 5.00 5.67
CA VAL A 65 -1.46 4.87 6.23
C VAL A 65 -1.84 6.12 7.03
N ASP A 66 -0.92 6.66 7.83
CA ASP A 66 -1.17 7.90 8.58
C ASP A 66 -1.37 9.10 7.65
N LEU A 67 -0.61 9.22 6.56
CA LEU A 67 -0.78 10.24 5.54
C LEU A 67 -2.14 10.12 4.83
N GLN A 68 -2.56 8.91 4.45
CA GLN A 68 -3.87 8.68 3.84
C GLN A 68 -5.01 9.09 4.79
N ARG A 69 -4.89 8.79 6.08
CA ARG A 69 -5.86 9.24 7.09
C ARG A 69 -5.91 10.77 7.20
N ARG A 70 -4.74 11.43 7.19
CA ARG A 70 -4.65 12.90 7.20
C ARG A 70 -5.30 13.50 5.96
N GLN A 71 -5.03 12.94 4.78
CA GLN A 71 -5.64 13.36 3.53
C GLN A 71 -7.16 13.24 3.59
N ALA A 72 -7.69 12.10 4.04
CA ALA A 72 -9.13 11.90 4.17
C ALA A 72 -9.79 12.90 5.14
N ASN A 73 -9.10 13.30 6.21
CA ASN A 73 -9.59 14.33 7.12
C ASN A 73 -9.60 15.72 6.46
N ILE A 74 -8.57 16.03 5.67
CA ILE A 74 -8.51 17.27 4.89
C ILE A 74 -9.66 17.31 3.88
N ASP A 75 -9.89 16.24 3.13
CA ASP A 75 -10.95 16.16 2.13
C ASP A 75 -12.34 16.31 2.77
N LYS A 76 -12.57 15.67 3.92
CA LYS A 76 -13.81 15.84 4.70
C LYS A 76 -13.99 17.29 5.17
N SER A 77 -12.92 17.92 5.63
CA SER A 77 -12.96 19.31 6.09
C SER A 77 -13.22 20.27 4.93
N LEU A 78 -12.59 20.05 3.77
CA LEU A 78 -12.85 20.80 2.55
C LEU A 78 -14.30 20.63 2.10
N SER A 79 -14.82 19.41 2.05
CA SER A 79 -16.23 19.17 1.69
C SER A 79 -17.20 19.84 2.65
N ALA A 80 -16.91 19.86 3.96
CA ALA A 80 -17.73 20.57 4.93
C ALA A 80 -17.67 22.09 4.71
N LEU A 81 -16.50 22.65 4.40
CA LEU A 81 -16.36 24.06 4.07
C LEU A 81 -17.10 24.42 2.77
N ASP A 82 -16.98 23.62 1.72
CA ASP A 82 -17.72 23.81 0.46
C ASP A 82 -19.22 23.79 0.69
N HIS A 83 -19.71 22.91 1.58
CA HIS A 83 -21.12 22.86 1.97
C HIS A 83 -21.57 24.16 2.63
N VAL A 84 -20.82 24.68 3.60
CA VAL A 84 -21.11 25.97 4.25
C VAL A 84 -21.09 27.11 3.23
N ILE A 85 -20.04 27.19 2.42
CA ILE A 85 -19.86 28.21 1.38
C ILE A 85 -21.04 28.20 0.40
N SER A 86 -21.56 27.01 0.05
CA SER A 86 -22.69 26.90 -0.88
C SER A 86 -23.93 27.64 -0.40
N TYR A 87 -24.21 27.63 0.92
CA TYR A 87 -25.34 28.34 1.51
C TYR A 87 -25.16 29.86 1.52
N HIS A 88 -23.94 30.35 1.75
CA HIS A 88 -23.64 31.79 1.68
C HIS A 88 -23.84 32.36 0.26
N HIS A 89 -23.71 31.54 -0.79
CA HIS A 89 -23.94 31.95 -2.17
C HIS A 89 -25.41 31.81 -2.62
N VAL A 90 -26.30 31.22 -1.81
CA VAL A 90 -27.70 31.00 -2.22
C VAL A 90 -28.39 32.33 -2.51
N TYR A 91 -28.32 33.30 -1.60
CA TYR A 91 -28.97 34.61 -1.75
C TYR A 91 -28.61 35.29 -3.08
N ALA A 92 -27.30 35.48 -3.35
CA ALA A 92 -26.84 36.16 -4.57
C ALA A 92 -27.25 35.43 -5.86
N ASN A 93 -27.35 34.11 -5.82
CA ASN A 93 -27.71 33.30 -6.98
C ASN A 93 -29.22 33.24 -7.23
N THR A 94 -30.04 33.35 -6.19
CA THR A 94 -31.51 33.21 -6.28
C THR A 94 -32.25 34.55 -6.35
N GLU A 95 -31.64 35.65 -5.91
CA GLU A 95 -32.27 36.98 -5.80
C GLU A 95 -32.90 37.44 -7.13
N HIS A 96 -32.16 37.39 -8.24
CA HIS A 96 -32.67 37.84 -9.54
C HIS A 96 -33.84 36.99 -10.05
N ILE A 97 -33.81 35.67 -9.81
CA ILE A 97 -34.86 34.73 -10.24
C ILE A 97 -36.13 34.93 -9.43
N ILE A 98 -36.01 35.21 -8.13
CA ILE A 98 -37.15 35.41 -7.24
C ILE A 98 -37.77 36.80 -7.45
N ARG A 99 -36.93 37.81 -7.75
CA ARG A 99 -37.40 39.18 -7.99
C ARG A 99 -38.16 39.31 -9.32
N ASP A 100 -37.77 38.55 -10.33
CA ASP A 100 -38.52 38.43 -11.57
C ASP A 100 -39.78 37.57 -11.32
N THR A 101 -40.95 38.12 -11.63
CA THR A 101 -42.24 37.41 -11.47
C THR A 101 -42.22 36.08 -12.26
N PRO A 102 -42.88 34.99 -11.81
CA PRO A 102 -42.79 33.67 -12.44
C PRO A 102 -43.33 33.69 -13.89
N THR A 103 -42.49 34.08 -14.85
CA THR A 103 -42.89 34.24 -16.25
C THR A 103 -42.69 32.89 -16.94
N GLY A 104 -43.62 31.96 -16.74
CA GLY A 104 -43.69 30.68 -17.46
C GLY A 104 -42.79 29.54 -16.94
N HIS A 105 -41.90 29.80 -15.98
CA HIS A 105 -40.99 28.78 -15.41
C HIS A 105 -41.22 28.59 -13.90
N LEU A 106 -42.46 28.27 -13.53
CA LEU A 106 -42.88 28.12 -12.13
C LEU A 106 -42.03 27.07 -11.38
N ASP A 107 -41.66 25.97 -12.03
CA ASP A 107 -40.83 24.92 -11.41
C ASP A 107 -39.43 25.41 -11.03
N VAL A 108 -38.83 26.26 -11.87
CA VAL A 108 -37.51 26.86 -11.60
C VAL A 108 -37.62 27.85 -10.45
N TYR A 109 -38.69 28.65 -10.41
CA TYR A 109 -38.96 29.59 -9.34
C TYR A 109 -39.14 28.88 -7.99
N ILE A 110 -40.00 27.83 -7.94
CA ILE A 110 -40.23 27.03 -6.73
C ILE A 110 -38.92 26.40 -6.23
N LYS A 111 -38.11 25.81 -7.12
CA LYS A 111 -36.84 25.20 -6.74
C LYS A 111 -35.84 26.21 -6.14
N ASN A 112 -35.87 27.47 -6.59
CA ASN A 112 -35.02 28.51 -5.99
C ASN A 112 -35.54 28.97 -4.63
N LEU A 113 -36.87 29.01 -4.42
CA LEU A 113 -37.45 29.25 -3.10
C LEU A 113 -37.12 28.12 -2.11
N GLU A 114 -37.20 26.86 -2.53
CA GLU A 114 -36.79 25.70 -1.71
C GLU A 114 -35.33 25.83 -1.28
N ARG A 115 -34.43 26.18 -2.20
CA ARG A 115 -33.00 26.40 -1.88
C ARG A 115 -32.78 27.53 -0.87
N VAL A 116 -33.58 28.59 -0.94
CA VAL A 116 -33.55 29.69 0.04
C VAL A 116 -34.03 29.22 1.41
N LEU A 117 -35.12 28.46 1.46
CA LEU A 117 -35.65 27.90 2.71
C LEU A 117 -34.65 26.95 3.37
N ASP A 118 -34.02 26.06 2.58
CA ASP A 118 -32.97 25.16 3.06
C ASP A 118 -31.78 25.93 3.65
N ALA A 119 -31.39 27.06 3.03
CA ALA A 119 -30.33 27.92 3.54
C ALA A 119 -30.72 28.62 4.86
N ILE A 120 -31.96 29.13 4.96
CA ILE A 120 -32.48 29.72 6.21
C ILE A 120 -32.49 28.68 7.33
N GLU A 121 -32.97 27.47 7.07
CA GLU A 121 -32.99 26.38 8.05
C GLU A 121 -31.57 26.05 8.53
N PHE A 122 -30.64 25.89 7.59
CA PHE A 122 -29.22 25.65 7.88
C PHE A 122 -28.63 26.74 8.79
N PHE A 123 -28.82 28.02 8.47
CA PHE A 123 -28.29 29.11 9.29
C PHE A 123 -29.00 29.21 10.64
N SER A 124 -30.30 28.96 10.73
CA SER A 124 -31.02 29.01 12.01
C SER A 124 -30.50 27.97 13.01
N GLN A 125 -30.11 26.79 12.53
CA GLN A 125 -29.63 25.69 13.35
C GLN A 125 -28.14 25.81 13.70
N ASN A 126 -27.33 26.34 12.79
CA ASN A 126 -25.86 26.34 12.92
C ASN A 126 -25.26 27.71 13.29
N ASN A 127 -25.91 28.83 12.91
CA ASN A 127 -25.47 30.18 13.25
C ASN A 127 -26.65 31.18 13.27
N PRO A 128 -27.45 31.21 14.35
CA PRO A 128 -28.68 31.99 14.42
C PRO A 128 -28.49 33.53 14.41
N ASN A 129 -27.25 34.03 14.54
CA ASN A 129 -26.92 35.47 14.51
C ASN A 129 -26.18 35.88 13.22
N CYS A 130 -26.29 35.09 12.15
CA CYS A 130 -25.64 35.34 10.87
C CYS A 130 -26.20 36.62 10.19
N LEU A 131 -25.32 37.48 9.66
CA LEU A 131 -25.71 38.76 9.03
C LEU A 131 -26.56 38.55 7.76
N GLU A 132 -26.39 37.42 7.11
CA GLU A 132 -27.13 36.99 5.93
C GLU A 132 -28.62 36.77 6.25
N MET A 133 -28.98 36.44 7.49
CA MET A 133 -30.37 36.34 7.94
C MET A 133 -31.07 37.70 8.03
N THR A 134 -30.32 38.79 8.17
CA THR A 134 -30.84 40.16 8.10
C THR A 134 -30.97 40.70 6.67
N HIS A 135 -30.39 40.02 5.68
CA HIS A 135 -30.44 40.38 4.26
C HIS A 135 -31.39 39.52 3.43
N LEU A 136 -31.87 38.39 3.98
CA LEU A 136 -32.95 37.55 3.47
C LEU A 136 -34.32 38.20 3.67
#